data_AF-A0A2P5VJB3-F1
#
_entry.id   AF-A0A2P5VJB3-F1
#
_cell.length_a   1.000
_cell.length_b   1.000
_cell.length_c   1.000
_cell.angle_alpha   90.00
_cell.angle_beta   90.00
_cell.angle_gamma   90.00
#
_symmetry.space_group_name_H-M   'P 1'
#
loop_
_entity.id
_entity.type
_entity.pdbx_description
1 polymer ?
#
loop_
_entity_poly.entity_id
_entity_poly.type
_entity_poly.pdbx_seq_one_letter_code
_entity_poly.pdbx_strand_id
1 'polypeptide(L)' 'MGAEDFSWMLQARPGCYIWVGNGVGNEPGGCMVHNPNYDFNDEILSIGASYWVTLVEQELAVA' A
#
# COMPACT_ATOMS: atom_id res chain seq x y z
N MET A 1 -14.69 -0.15 6.93
CA MET A 1 -14.55 -0.88 5.66
C MET A 1 -14.77 0.12 4.54
N GLY A 2 -13.79 0.29 3.66
CA GLY A 2 -13.90 1.11 2.45
C GLY A 2 -14.22 0.24 1.23
N ALA A 3 -14.64 0.88 0.13
CA ALA A 3 -14.75 0.25 -1.18
C ALA A 3 -13.51 0.61 -2.02
N GLU A 4 -13.03 -0.33 -2.83
CA GLU A 4 -11.85 -0.17 -3.68
C GLU A 4 -12.09 -0.86 -5.03
N ASP A 5 -11.82 -0.15 -6.13
CA ASP A 5 -12.12 -0.61 -7.48
C ASP A 5 -11.08 -1.62 -8.01
N PHE A 6 -9.95 -1.79 -7.31
CA PHE A 6 -8.99 -2.86 -7.54
C PHE A 6 -9.63 -4.26 -7.54
N SER A 7 -10.76 -4.43 -6.85
CA SER A 7 -11.57 -5.65 -6.89
C SER A 7 -11.99 -6.06 -8.31
N TRP A 8 -12.20 -5.11 -9.23
CA TRP A 8 -12.47 -5.40 -10.64
C TRP A 8 -11.24 -5.97 -11.36
N MET A 9 -10.03 -5.51 -11.02
CA MET A 9 -8.79 -6.05 -11.59
C MET A 9 -8.60 -7.52 -11.19
N LEU A 10 -8.95 -7.86 -9.93
CA LEU A 10 -8.87 -9.22 -9.41
C LEU A 10 -9.88 -10.19 -10.06
N GLN A 11 -10.94 -9.67 -10.71
CA GLN A 11 -11.83 -10.51 -11.52
C GLN A 11 -11.18 -10.92 -12.86
N ALA A 12 -10.27 -10.11 -13.39
CA ALA A 12 -9.64 -10.35 -14.68
C ALA A 12 -8.41 -11.27 -14.59
N ARG A 13 -7.63 -11.17 -13.51
CA ARG A 13 -6.39 -11.93 -13.30
C ARG A 13 -6.18 -12.25 -11.82
N PRO A 14 -5.50 -13.37 -11.49
CA PRO A 14 -5.00 -13.58 -10.14
C PRO A 14 -4.12 -12.40 -9.71
N GLY A 15 -4.36 -11.88 -8.52
CA GLY A 15 -3.62 -10.75 -7.97
C GLY A 15 -3.77 -10.68 -6.45
N CYS A 16 -3.08 -9.72 -5.85
CA CYS A 16 -3.04 -9.50 -4.41
C CYS A 16 -3.17 -8.00 -4.12
N TYR A 17 -3.97 -7.66 -3.11
CA TYR A 17 -4.07 -6.31 -2.56
C TYR A 17 -3.59 -6.36 -1.11
N ILE A 18 -2.68 -5.46 -0.75
CA ILE A 18 -2.02 -5.48 0.56
C ILE A 18 -2.20 -4.15 1.27
N TRP A 19 -2.04 -4.18 2.59
CA TRP A 19 -1.95 -3.00 3.43
C TRP A 19 -0.50 -2.79 3.87
N VAL A 20 -0.06 -1.53 3.83
CA VAL A 20 1.17 -1.08 4.47
C VAL A 20 0.80 -0.19 5.65
N GLY A 21 1.44 -0.39 6.79
CA GLY A 21 1.20 0.44 7.96
C GLY A 21 1.66 1.88 7.69
N ASN A 22 0.78 2.86 7.88
CA ASN A 22 1.09 4.27 7.64
C ASN A 22 1.35 5.07 8.94
N GLY A 23 0.86 4.60 10.09
CA GLY A 23 1.05 5.29 11.38
C GLY A 23 0.05 4.83 12.42
N VAL A 24 0.22 5.29 13.67
CA VAL A 24 -0.70 5.01 14.79
C VAL A 24 -0.85 6.23 15.69
N GLY A 25 -2.02 6.36 16.33
CA GLY A 25 -2.27 7.41 17.31
C GLY A 25 -2.25 8.82 16.69
N ASN A 26 -1.44 9.71 17.28
CA ASN A 26 -1.33 11.11 16.85
C ASN A 26 -0.16 11.35 15.87
N GLU A 27 0.56 10.30 15.45
CA GLU A 27 1.62 10.41 14.45
C GLU A 27 1.02 10.59 13.03
N PRO A 28 1.79 11.10 12.06
CA PRO A 28 1.39 11.06 10.65
C PRO A 28 0.94 9.66 10.24
N GLY A 29 -0.14 9.59 9.47
CA GLY A 29 -0.81 8.35 9.06
C GLY A 29 -1.60 7.65 10.16
N GLY A 30 -1.65 8.18 11.38
CA GLY A 30 -2.31 7.57 12.54
C GLY A 30 -3.83 7.66 12.57
N CYS A 31 -4.44 8.48 11.71
CA CYS A 31 -5.88 8.54 11.53
C CYS A 31 -6.33 7.95 10.18
N MET A 32 -7.62 7.61 10.07
CA MET A 32 -8.17 6.99 8.87
C MET A 32 -8.20 7.96 7.70
N VAL A 33 -7.98 7.42 6.49
CA VAL A 33 -8.27 8.12 5.23
C VAL A 33 -9.71 8.65 5.24
N HIS A 34 -9.93 9.82 4.64
CA HIS A 34 -11.13 10.67 4.74
C HIS A 34 -11.28 11.52 6.01
N ASN A 35 -10.38 11.40 7.00
CA ASN A 35 -10.32 12.39 8.08
C ASN A 35 -9.72 13.72 7.55
N PRO A 36 -10.30 14.91 7.84
CA PRO A 36 -9.74 16.20 7.43
C PRO A 36 -8.34 16.49 7.97
N ASN A 37 -7.96 15.86 9.09
CA ASN A 37 -6.65 15.99 9.71
C ASN A 37 -5.69 14.88 9.25
N TYR A 38 -6.03 14.14 8.19
CA TYR A 38 -5.14 13.11 7.66
C TYR A 38 -3.86 13.73 7.12
N ASP A 39 -2.76 13.36 7.74
CA ASP A 39 -1.39 13.68 7.31
C ASP A 39 -0.71 12.38 6.90
N PHE A 40 0.00 12.37 5.78
CA PHE A 40 0.63 11.14 5.27
C PHE A 40 2.01 10.94 5.90
N ASN A 41 2.38 9.71 6.23
CA ASN A 41 3.72 9.44 6.75
C ASN A 41 4.72 9.23 5.61
N ASP A 42 5.46 10.29 5.24
CA ASP A 42 6.45 10.22 4.16
C ASP A 42 7.57 9.19 4.39
N GLU A 43 7.84 8.80 5.65
CA GLU A 43 8.86 7.78 5.95
C GLU A 43 8.51 6.42 5.33
N ILE A 44 7.22 6.13 5.11
CA ILE A 44 6.78 4.86 4.52
C ILE A 44 7.08 4.74 3.02
N LEU A 45 7.37 5.85 2.32
CA LEU A 45 7.54 5.84 0.87
C LEU A 45 8.66 4.90 0.43
N SER A 46 9.79 4.94 1.12
CA SER A 46 10.94 4.08 0.81
C SER A 46 10.66 2.59 1.08
N ILE A 47 9.88 2.29 2.13
CA ILE A 47 9.49 0.92 2.48
C ILE A 47 8.49 0.39 1.45
N GLY A 48 7.47 1.16 1.08
CA GLY A 48 6.50 0.79 0.06
C GLY A 48 7.15 0.58 -1.31
N ALA A 49 8.07 1.46 -1.71
CA ALA A 49 8.80 1.32 -2.97
C ALA A 49 9.69 0.06 -2.98
N SER A 50 10.46 -0.17 -1.90
CA SER A 50 11.36 -1.32 -1.83
C SER A 50 10.61 -2.66 -1.83
N TYR A 51 9.40 -2.73 -1.25
CA TYR A 51 8.52 -3.91 -1.36
C TYR A 51 8.24 -4.26 -2.83
N TRP A 52 7.77 -3.30 -3.63
CA TRP A 52 7.43 -3.55 -5.03
C TRP A 52 8.65 -3.88 -5.88
N VAL A 53 9.78 -3.19 -5.66
CA VAL A 53 11.04 -3.50 -6.36
C VAL A 53 11.47 -4.93 -6.05
N THR A 54 11.55 -5.29 -4.77
CA THR A 54 11.99 -6.63 -4.34
C THR A 54 11.04 -7.70 -4.86
N LEU A 55 9.73 -7.48 -4.82
CA LEU A 55 8.73 -8.42 -5.33
C LEU A 55 8.95 -8.68 -6.82
N VAL A 56 9.11 -7.61 -7.61
CA VAL A 56 9.34 -7.73 -9.05
C VAL A 56 10.67 -8.42 -9.35
N GLU A 57 11.74 -8.07 -8.63
CA GLU A 57 13.04 -8.74 -8.76
C GLU A 57 12.95 -10.24 -8.45
N GLN A 58 12.22 -10.63 -7.41
CA GLN A 58 12.08 -12.04 -7.02
C GLN A 58 11.25 -12.85 -8.03
N GLU A 59 10.14 -12.28 -8.51
CA GLU A 59 9.20 -13.01 -9.37
C GLU A 59 9.60 -12.98 -10.86
N LEU A 60 10.32 -11.94 -11.30
CA LEU A 60 10.61 -11.68 -12.72
C LEU A 60 12.10 -11.57 -13.06
N ALA A 61 13.04 -11.84 -12.14
CA ALA A 61 14.46 -11.82 -12.47
C ALA A 61 14.78 -12.73 -13.67
N VAL A 62 15.46 -12.15 -14.66
CA VAL A 62 16.01 -12.89 -15.79
C VAL A 62 17.27 -13.61 -15.30
N ALA A 63 17.35 -14.91 -15.58
CA ALA A 63 18.49 -15.76 -15.25
C ALA A 63 19.80 -15.30 -15.91
#